data_AF-A0A378MV27-F1
#
_entry.id   AF-A0A378MV27-F1
#
_cell.length_a   1.000
_cell.length_b   1.000
_cell.length_c   1.000
_cell.angle_alpha   90.00
_cell.angle_beta   90.00
_cell.angle_gamma   90.00
#
_symmetry.space_group_name_H-M   'P 1'
#
loop_
_entity.id
_entity.type
_entity.pdbx_description
1 polymer ?
#
loop_
_entity_poly.entity_id
_entity_poly.type
_entity_poly.pdbx_seq_one_letter_code
_entity_poly.pdbx_strand_id
1 'polypeptide(L)'
;MKKLLLNSVFAATLLAFGATANAEIKTITDVLGREVKVDVPAKRVALTFYYPDYIAVTGVENFDKVVGISREFWEKFNPGSWALFAEKMPNLKNIADLGYVNSGTFSTEKTIALKPDVLVLPEIQYQALASEISRIEQAGIPVVVDFNKQTIENHTKSVRVFGQLTGTEERAEKIAKEYEEGIADIQSCIDNAKVSKPKIYVEFGNKGPKEHSFTFGKNMWGAIAETVRGDNISAPFVENWGRLTLSRC
;
A
#
# COMPACT_ATOMS: atom_id res chain seq x y z
N MET A 1 -21.97 29.66 61.38
CA MET A 1 -20.64 29.04 61.16
C MET A 1 -20.87 27.73 60.41
N LYS A 2 -20.19 27.57 59.28
CA LYS A 2 -20.21 26.42 58.37
C LYS A 2 -19.66 25.14 59.03
N LYS A 3 -20.03 23.98 58.45
CA LYS A 3 -19.51 22.59 58.61
C LYS A 3 -20.59 21.66 59.20
N LEU A 4 -20.84 20.43 58.76
CA LEU A 4 -20.03 19.45 58.02
C LEU A 4 -20.99 18.33 57.50
N LEU A 5 -20.68 17.75 56.33
CA LEU A 5 -20.94 16.36 55.87
C LEU A 5 -22.38 15.86 55.65
N LEU A 6 -22.69 15.54 54.39
CA LEU A 6 -22.94 14.16 53.99
C LEU A 6 -22.70 14.02 52.47
N ASN A 7 -21.49 13.60 52.10
CA ASN A 7 -21.17 13.10 50.76
C ASN A 7 -21.31 11.57 50.79
N SER A 8 -22.31 11.04 50.10
CA SER A 8 -22.51 9.60 49.93
C SER A 8 -22.51 9.25 48.44
N VAL A 9 -21.30 8.99 47.94
CA VAL A 9 -20.91 8.01 46.92
C VAL A 9 -21.97 7.65 45.85
N PHE A 10 -21.84 8.24 44.66
CA PHE A 10 -22.34 7.66 43.41
C PHE A 10 -21.12 7.09 42.65
N ALA A 11 -20.74 5.86 42.96
CA ALA A 11 -19.79 5.09 42.17
C ALA A 11 -20.57 4.27 41.15
N ALA A 12 -20.89 4.87 40.00
CA ALA A 12 -21.38 4.14 38.84
C ALA A 12 -20.18 3.77 37.98
N THR A 13 -19.85 2.48 38.01
CA THR A 13 -18.79 1.79 37.31
C THR A 13 -18.83 2.09 35.80
N LEU A 14 -17.82 2.77 35.27
CA LEU A 14 -17.55 2.76 33.84
C LEU A 14 -17.09 1.35 33.46
N LEU A 15 -18.02 0.53 32.99
CA LEU A 15 -17.70 -0.64 32.17
C LEU A 15 -17.18 -0.10 30.84
N ALA A 16 -15.87 0.09 30.76
CA ALA A 16 -15.19 0.22 29.47
C ALA A 16 -15.47 -1.07 28.69
N PHE A 17 -16.36 -1.00 27.71
CA PHE A 17 -16.45 -1.96 26.63
C PHE A 17 -15.14 -1.87 25.82
N GLY A 18 -14.09 -2.50 26.32
CA GLY A 18 -12.98 -2.89 25.48
C GLY A 18 -13.51 -3.97 24.55
N ALA A 19 -13.78 -3.61 23.30
CA ALA A 19 -13.96 -4.59 22.24
C ALA A 19 -12.65 -5.38 22.17
N THR A 20 -12.65 -6.55 22.80
CA THR A 20 -11.60 -7.54 22.59
C THR A 20 -11.78 -8.01 21.17
N ALA A 21 -10.91 -7.55 20.27
CA ALA A 21 -10.83 -8.12 18.93
C ALA A 21 -10.46 -9.61 19.09
N ASN A 22 -11.47 -10.48 18.98
CA ASN A 22 -11.25 -11.92 19.01
C ASN A 22 -10.56 -12.32 17.71
N ALA A 23 -9.49 -13.11 17.86
CA ALA A 23 -8.83 -13.74 16.73
C ALA A 23 -9.84 -14.63 15.99
N GLU A 24 -10.05 -14.37 14.71
CA GLU A 24 -10.98 -15.11 13.84
C GLU A 24 -10.29 -15.41 12.51
N ILE A 25 -10.46 -16.63 12.00
CA ILE A 25 -10.06 -16.94 10.63
C ILE A 25 -11.07 -16.31 9.67
N LYS A 26 -10.68 -15.23 9.00
CA LYS A 26 -11.49 -14.55 7.99
C LYS A 26 -11.02 -14.94 6.60
N THR A 27 -11.97 -15.14 5.68
CA THR A 27 -11.66 -15.27 4.26
C THR A 27 -11.53 -13.87 3.66
N ILE A 28 -10.34 -13.55 3.18
CA ILE A 28 -10.00 -12.31 2.47
C ILE A 28 -9.99 -12.60 0.97
N THR A 29 -10.73 -11.80 0.21
CA THR A 29 -10.62 -11.81 -1.26
C THR A 29 -9.54 -10.82 -1.68
N ASP A 30 -8.45 -11.30 -2.24
CA ASP A 30 -7.35 -10.45 -2.68
C ASP A 30 -7.62 -9.76 -4.03
N VAL A 31 -6.69 -8.92 -4.50
CA VAL A 31 -6.89 -8.15 -5.75
C VAL A 31 -6.90 -9.02 -7.02
N LEU A 32 -6.50 -10.29 -6.91
CA LEU A 32 -6.60 -11.27 -7.99
C LEU A 32 -7.90 -12.09 -7.92
N GLY A 33 -8.77 -11.80 -6.93
CA GLY A 33 -10.02 -12.52 -6.69
C GLY A 33 -9.81 -13.87 -5.99
N ARG A 34 -8.63 -14.14 -5.43
CA ARG A 34 -8.36 -15.38 -4.68
C ARG A 34 -8.95 -15.25 -3.28
N GLU A 35 -9.53 -16.33 -2.78
CA GLU A 35 -9.97 -16.45 -1.38
C GLU A 35 -8.82 -16.98 -0.52
N VAL A 36 -8.38 -16.18 0.45
CA VAL A 36 -7.27 -16.49 1.33
C VAL A 36 -7.76 -16.46 2.78
N LYS A 37 -7.57 -17.55 3.51
CA LYS A 37 -7.91 -17.62 4.94
C LYS A 37 -6.78 -17.02 5.77
N VAL A 38 -7.09 -16.02 6.59
CA VAL A 38 -6.12 -15.31 7.43
C VAL A 38 -6.65 -15.19 8.85
N ASP A 39 -5.78 -15.41 9.83
CA ASP A 39 -6.08 -15.11 11.25
C ASP A 39 -6.00 -13.61 11.48
N VAL A 40 -7.16 -12.98 11.73
CA VAL A 40 -7.29 -11.53 11.90
C VAL A 40 -7.81 -11.17 13.30
N PRO A 41 -7.40 -10.00 13.84
CA PRO A 41 -6.41 -9.07 13.29
C PRO A 41 -5.00 -9.66 13.34
N ALA A 42 -4.27 -9.55 12.22
CA ALA A 42 -2.94 -10.09 12.04
C ALA A 42 -1.96 -9.41 13.01
N LYS A 43 -1.18 -10.21 13.73
CA LYS A 43 -0.22 -9.77 14.75
C LYS A 43 1.21 -9.72 14.21
N ARG A 44 1.47 -10.40 13.10
CA ARG A 44 2.76 -10.51 12.42
C ARG A 44 2.59 -10.36 10.91
N VAL A 45 2.70 -9.15 10.40
CA VAL A 45 2.54 -8.86 8.96
C VAL A 45 3.92 -8.74 8.30
N ALA A 46 4.12 -9.41 7.17
CA ALA A 46 5.28 -9.21 6.31
C ALA A 46 4.88 -8.42 5.05
N LEU A 47 5.52 -7.27 4.80
CA LEU A 47 5.16 -6.36 3.70
C LEU A 47 6.33 -6.20 2.72
N THR A 48 6.17 -6.63 1.49
CA THR A 48 7.29 -6.55 0.52
C THR A 48 7.41 -5.23 -0.23
N PHE A 49 6.50 -4.28 -0.02
CA PHE A 49 6.57 -2.97 -0.67
C PHE A 49 5.88 -1.84 0.13
N TYR A 50 4.56 -1.84 0.24
CA TYR A 50 3.73 -0.68 0.56
C TYR A 50 3.59 -0.33 2.06
N TYR A 51 4.69 -0.23 2.81
CA TYR A 51 4.58 0.11 4.23
C TYR A 51 4.00 1.52 4.52
N PRO A 52 4.25 2.58 3.72
CA PRO A 52 3.62 3.88 3.94
C PRO A 52 2.10 3.84 3.73
N ASP A 53 1.64 3.16 2.69
CA ASP A 53 0.21 2.99 2.39
C ASP A 53 -0.46 2.17 3.49
N TYR A 54 0.19 1.09 3.94
CA TYR A 54 -0.24 0.32 5.10
C TYR A 54 -0.43 1.23 6.31
N ILE A 55 0.56 2.06 6.67
CA ILE A 55 0.44 3.01 7.79
C ILE A 55 -0.69 4.02 7.58
N ALA A 56 -0.86 4.55 6.37
CA ALA A 56 -1.93 5.49 6.06
C ALA A 56 -3.31 4.87 6.36
N VAL A 57 -3.49 3.62 5.92
CA VAL A 57 -4.73 2.85 6.06
C VAL A 57 -4.98 2.36 7.47
N THR A 58 -3.96 1.81 8.13
CA THR A 58 -4.12 1.09 9.39
C THR A 58 -3.81 1.97 10.60
N GLY A 59 -3.20 3.13 10.42
CA GLY A 59 -2.62 3.92 11.51
C GLY A 59 -1.22 3.43 11.91
N VAL A 60 -0.41 4.35 12.42
CA VAL A 60 1.01 4.10 12.76
C VAL A 60 1.17 3.12 13.91
N GLU A 61 0.19 3.08 14.82
CA GLU A 61 0.10 2.15 15.95
C GLU A 61 0.04 0.68 15.51
N ASN A 62 -0.46 0.40 14.30
CA ASN A 62 -0.51 -0.95 13.75
C ASN A 62 0.79 -1.37 13.03
N PHE A 63 1.74 -0.45 12.88
CA PHE A 63 3.05 -0.77 12.29
C PHE A 63 3.90 -1.66 13.20
N ASP A 64 3.68 -1.65 14.52
CA ASP A 64 4.36 -2.55 15.47
C ASP A 64 4.02 -4.04 15.23
N LYS A 65 3.00 -4.34 14.42
CA LYS A 65 2.67 -5.70 13.97
C LYS A 65 3.46 -6.13 12.73
N VAL A 66 4.16 -5.21 12.06
CA VAL A 66 4.95 -5.52 10.87
C VAL A 66 6.30 -6.10 11.30
N VAL A 67 6.57 -7.33 10.89
CA VAL A 67 7.76 -8.09 11.33
C VAL A 67 8.89 -8.09 10.30
N GLY A 68 8.62 -7.69 9.07
CA GLY A 68 9.62 -7.60 8.01
C GLY A 68 9.14 -6.78 6.83
N ILE A 69 10.09 -6.09 6.18
CA ILE A 69 9.86 -5.36 4.94
C ILE A 69 10.98 -5.59 3.91
N SER A 70 10.74 -5.26 2.65
CA SER A 70 11.81 -5.16 1.64
C SER A 70 12.54 -3.81 1.78
N ARG A 71 13.72 -3.78 2.43
CA ARG A 71 14.38 -2.50 2.77
C ARG A 71 15.06 -1.83 1.58
N GLU A 72 15.66 -2.60 0.65
CA GLU A 72 16.46 -2.03 -0.45
C GLU A 72 15.69 -0.97 -1.24
N PHE A 73 14.41 -1.23 -1.57
CA PHE A 73 13.61 -0.27 -2.32
C PHE A 73 13.59 1.12 -1.66
N TRP A 74 13.35 1.14 -0.35
CA TRP A 74 13.21 2.37 0.41
C TRP A 74 14.56 3.02 0.73
N GLU A 75 15.56 2.24 1.12
CA GLU A 75 16.88 2.77 1.45
C GLU A 75 17.62 3.35 0.24
N LYS A 76 17.47 2.72 -0.94
CA LYS A 76 18.24 3.05 -2.14
C LYS A 76 17.48 3.92 -3.12
N PHE A 77 16.22 3.60 -3.38
CA PHE A 77 15.43 4.28 -4.42
C PHE A 77 14.50 5.35 -3.85
N ASN A 78 14.22 5.33 -2.54
CA ASN A 78 13.46 6.38 -1.88
C ASN A 78 14.07 6.84 -0.52
N PRO A 79 15.36 7.22 -0.51
CA PRO A 79 16.10 7.49 0.73
C PRO A 79 15.52 8.65 1.54
N GLY A 80 14.87 9.62 0.87
CA GLY A 80 14.18 10.73 1.52
C GLY A 80 12.98 10.25 2.34
N SER A 81 12.10 9.42 1.76
CA SER A 81 11.00 8.80 2.51
C SER A 81 11.53 7.91 3.63
N TRP A 82 12.55 7.08 3.36
CA TRP A 82 13.15 6.24 4.39
C TRP A 82 13.63 7.05 5.59
N ALA A 83 14.39 8.13 5.37
CA ALA A 83 14.88 8.99 6.43
C ALA A 83 13.75 9.61 7.27
N LEU A 84 12.72 10.15 6.60
CA LEU A 84 11.55 10.77 7.26
C LEU A 84 10.78 9.76 8.12
N PHE A 85 10.47 8.59 7.58
CA PHE A 85 9.77 7.54 8.31
C PHE A 85 10.61 6.96 9.45
N ALA A 86 11.91 6.74 9.23
CA ALA A 86 12.81 6.17 10.23
C ALA A 86 13.12 7.15 11.38
N GLU A 87 12.93 8.45 11.19
CA GLU A 87 12.96 9.45 12.26
C GLU A 87 11.72 9.34 13.17
N LYS A 88 10.53 9.15 12.58
CA LYS A 88 9.26 9.09 13.32
C LYS A 88 8.90 7.70 13.84
N MET A 89 9.42 6.65 13.23
CA MET A 89 9.21 5.26 13.60
C MET A 89 10.57 4.58 13.79
N PRO A 90 11.23 4.75 14.94
CA PRO A 90 12.57 4.18 15.17
C PRO A 90 12.65 2.66 14.97
N ASN A 91 11.54 1.94 15.22
CA ASN A 91 11.42 0.50 14.97
C ASN A 91 11.64 0.12 13.49
N LEU A 92 11.39 1.03 12.54
CA LEU A 92 11.63 0.81 11.12
C LEU A 92 13.11 0.50 10.81
N LYS A 93 14.06 1.05 11.57
CA LYS A 93 15.50 0.78 11.33
C LYS A 93 15.91 -0.64 11.73
N ASN A 94 15.21 -1.21 12.71
CA ASN A 94 15.51 -2.52 13.29
C ASN A 94 14.62 -3.64 12.72
N ILE A 95 13.68 -3.31 11.84
CA ILE A 95 12.80 -4.28 11.21
C ILE A 95 13.60 -5.25 10.33
N ALA A 96 13.13 -6.49 10.25
CA ALA A 96 13.80 -7.50 9.43
C ALA A 96 13.76 -7.12 7.95
N ASP A 97 14.87 -7.36 7.24
CA ASP A 97 14.93 -7.23 5.79
C ASP A 97 14.52 -8.55 5.12
N LEU A 98 13.44 -8.51 4.36
CA LEU A 98 13.00 -9.63 3.54
C LEU A 98 13.83 -9.76 2.25
N GLY A 99 14.60 -8.72 1.89
CA GLY A 99 15.22 -8.57 0.59
C GLY A 99 14.24 -8.06 -0.45
N TYR A 100 14.72 -7.73 -1.64
CA TYR A 100 13.93 -7.11 -2.70
C TYR A 100 13.80 -8.05 -3.91
N VAL A 101 12.55 -8.34 -4.28
CA VAL A 101 12.22 -9.29 -5.36
C VAL A 101 12.87 -8.87 -6.68
N ASN A 102 12.80 -7.58 -7.04
CA ASN A 102 13.32 -7.11 -8.33
C ASN A 102 14.85 -7.15 -8.41
N SER A 103 15.57 -7.20 -7.29
CA SER A 103 17.03 -7.40 -7.27
C SER A 103 17.43 -8.86 -7.06
N GLY A 104 16.46 -9.78 -6.94
CA GLY A 104 16.71 -11.19 -6.69
C GLY A 104 17.24 -11.49 -5.28
N THR A 105 17.08 -10.57 -4.34
CA THR A 105 17.61 -10.70 -2.96
C THR A 105 16.56 -11.12 -1.94
N PHE A 106 15.29 -11.25 -2.36
CA PHE A 106 14.21 -11.74 -1.51
C PHE A 106 14.52 -13.14 -0.96
N SER A 107 14.30 -13.36 0.33
CA SER A 107 14.58 -14.64 0.99
C SER A 107 13.32 -15.29 1.55
N THR A 108 12.95 -16.41 0.93
CA THR A 108 11.88 -17.30 1.38
C THR A 108 12.13 -17.80 2.80
N GLU A 109 13.35 -18.26 3.10
CA GLU A 109 13.73 -18.80 4.42
C GLU A 109 13.64 -17.75 5.52
N LYS A 110 14.14 -16.53 5.29
CA LYS A 110 14.03 -15.44 6.26
C LYS A 110 12.58 -15.08 6.50
N THR A 111 11.77 -15.01 5.45
CA THR A 111 10.34 -14.71 5.55
C THR A 111 9.62 -15.77 6.38
N ILE A 112 9.86 -17.06 6.13
CA ILE A 112 9.28 -18.16 6.91
C ILE A 112 9.76 -18.13 8.37
N ALA A 113 11.04 -17.84 8.61
CA ALA A 113 11.61 -17.77 9.97
C ALA A 113 10.97 -16.68 10.84
N LEU A 114 10.45 -15.61 10.22
CA LEU A 114 9.69 -14.58 10.91
C LEU A 114 8.30 -15.05 11.35
N LYS A 115 7.80 -16.20 10.89
CA LYS A 115 6.47 -16.73 11.21
C LYS A 115 5.37 -15.67 11.09
N PRO A 116 5.24 -15.00 9.93
CA PRO A 116 4.17 -14.02 9.73
C PRO A 116 2.81 -14.72 9.71
N ASP A 117 1.79 -14.04 10.23
CA ASP A 117 0.39 -14.45 10.11
C ASP A 117 -0.12 -14.22 8.68
N VAL A 118 0.52 -13.31 7.93
CA VAL A 118 0.25 -13.04 6.52
C VAL A 118 1.47 -12.43 5.84
N LEU A 119 1.76 -12.87 4.61
CA LEU A 119 2.67 -12.22 3.69
C LEU A 119 1.86 -11.44 2.65
N VAL A 120 2.17 -10.16 2.48
CA VAL A 120 1.54 -9.32 1.47
C VAL A 120 2.51 -9.00 0.34
N LEU A 121 2.08 -9.31 -0.88
CA LEU A 121 2.86 -9.17 -2.11
C LEU A 121 2.11 -8.35 -3.17
N PRO A 122 2.78 -7.42 -3.86
CA PRO A 122 2.26 -6.86 -5.11
C PRO A 122 2.05 -7.96 -6.17
N GLU A 123 1.08 -7.82 -7.08
CA GLU A 123 0.81 -8.82 -8.16
C GLU A 123 2.08 -9.23 -8.92
N ILE A 124 2.93 -8.26 -9.28
CA ILE A 124 4.17 -8.52 -10.02
C ILE A 124 5.18 -9.35 -9.21
N GLN A 125 5.24 -9.15 -7.89
CA GLN A 125 6.13 -9.91 -7.03
C GLN A 125 5.58 -11.31 -6.76
N TYR A 126 4.26 -11.44 -6.59
CA TYR A 126 3.60 -12.74 -6.50
C TYR A 126 3.88 -13.60 -7.73
N GLN A 127 3.80 -13.02 -8.94
CA GLN A 127 4.15 -13.70 -10.18
C GLN A 127 5.65 -14.06 -10.25
N ALA A 128 6.54 -13.13 -9.88
CA ALA A 128 7.98 -13.36 -9.89
C ALA A 128 8.42 -14.44 -8.90
N LEU A 129 7.70 -14.60 -7.79
CA LEU A 129 7.96 -15.58 -6.74
C LEU A 129 7.15 -16.87 -6.90
N ALA A 130 6.52 -17.13 -8.05
CA ALA A 130 5.58 -18.24 -8.22
C ALA A 130 6.14 -19.62 -7.79
N SER A 131 7.44 -19.88 -8.02
CA SER A 131 8.09 -21.12 -7.55
C SER A 131 8.27 -21.21 -6.04
N GLU A 132 8.34 -20.06 -5.36
CA GLU A 132 8.57 -19.94 -3.91
C GLU A 132 7.25 -19.89 -3.12
N ILE A 133 6.16 -19.37 -3.72
CA ILE A 133 4.86 -19.21 -3.06
C ILE A 133 4.38 -20.51 -2.43
N SER A 134 4.47 -21.63 -3.15
CA SER A 134 4.00 -22.92 -2.64
C SER A 134 4.73 -23.32 -1.35
N ARG A 135 6.03 -23.00 -1.23
CA ARG A 135 6.81 -23.30 -0.04
C ARG A 135 6.42 -22.42 1.15
N ILE A 136 6.09 -21.15 0.89
CA ILE A 136 5.60 -20.21 1.91
C ILE A 136 4.23 -20.66 2.44
N GLU A 137 3.32 -21.03 1.54
CA GLU A 137 1.99 -21.52 1.90
C GLU A 137 2.05 -22.87 2.63
N GLN A 138 2.93 -23.80 2.21
CA GLN A 138 3.16 -25.07 2.90
C GLN A 138 3.74 -24.88 4.32
N ALA A 139 4.42 -23.77 4.58
CA ALA A 139 4.85 -23.39 5.92
C ALA A 139 3.71 -22.79 6.78
N GLY A 140 2.49 -22.75 6.26
CA GLY A 140 1.30 -22.27 6.95
C GLY A 140 1.11 -20.74 6.88
N ILE A 141 1.83 -20.05 6.00
CA ILE A 141 1.76 -18.59 5.86
C ILE A 141 0.82 -18.25 4.70
N PRO A 142 -0.34 -17.61 4.94
CA PRO A 142 -1.19 -17.15 3.86
C PRO A 142 -0.54 -16.00 3.09
N VAL A 143 -0.68 -16.02 1.77
CA VAL A 143 -0.15 -14.98 0.88
C VAL A 143 -1.30 -14.21 0.26
N VAL A 144 -1.39 -12.92 0.58
CA VAL A 144 -2.40 -12.00 0.03
C VAL A 144 -1.74 -11.12 -1.02
N VAL A 145 -2.39 -10.96 -2.18
CA VAL A 145 -1.89 -10.05 -3.22
C VAL A 145 -2.51 -8.67 -3.07
N ASP A 146 -1.67 -7.65 -2.99
CA ASP A 146 -2.05 -6.24 -2.92
C ASP A 146 -1.60 -5.45 -4.16
N PHE A 147 -1.87 -4.13 -4.13
CA PHE A 147 -1.45 -3.08 -5.03
C PHE A 147 -0.50 -3.48 -6.18
N ASN A 148 -0.93 -3.26 -7.43
CA ASN A 148 -0.01 -2.92 -8.54
C ASN A 148 -0.72 -2.42 -9.80
N LYS A 149 -1.98 -2.80 -9.99
CA LYS A 149 -2.78 -2.30 -11.10
C LYS A 149 -3.28 -0.90 -10.73
N GLN A 150 -2.75 0.10 -11.43
CA GLN A 150 -2.94 1.55 -11.24
C GLN A 150 -4.37 2.00 -11.57
N THR A 151 -5.36 1.26 -11.06
CA THR A 151 -6.78 1.49 -11.24
C THR A 151 -7.37 1.87 -9.90
N ILE A 152 -8.42 2.68 -9.95
CA ILE A 152 -9.13 3.12 -8.75
C ILE A 152 -9.64 1.91 -7.97
N GLU A 153 -10.24 0.97 -8.69
CA GLU A 153 -10.77 -0.28 -8.14
C GLU A 153 -9.73 -1.09 -7.36
N ASN A 154 -8.52 -1.29 -7.91
CA ASN A 154 -7.52 -2.10 -7.23
C ASN A 154 -6.83 -1.36 -6.09
N HIS A 155 -6.68 -0.04 -6.19
CA HIS A 155 -6.24 0.77 -5.06
C HIS A 155 -7.21 0.66 -3.89
N THR A 156 -8.51 0.80 -4.13
CA THR A 156 -9.49 0.74 -3.04
C THR A 156 -9.73 -0.66 -2.51
N LYS A 157 -9.65 -1.71 -3.35
CA LYS A 157 -9.60 -3.10 -2.86
C LYS A 157 -8.40 -3.35 -1.94
N SER A 158 -7.21 -2.89 -2.32
CA SER A 158 -6.01 -3.09 -1.52
C SER A 158 -6.09 -2.38 -0.16
N VAL A 159 -6.59 -1.13 -0.15
CA VAL A 159 -6.87 -0.38 1.08
C VAL A 159 -7.83 -1.16 1.99
N ARG A 160 -8.93 -1.67 1.44
CA ARG A 160 -9.90 -2.48 2.21
C ARG A 160 -9.28 -3.77 2.74
N VAL A 161 -8.43 -4.45 1.95
CA VAL A 161 -7.68 -5.64 2.39
C VAL A 161 -6.79 -5.31 3.59
N PHE A 162 -6.02 -4.21 3.57
CA PHE A 162 -5.24 -3.81 4.75
C PHE A 162 -6.11 -3.62 5.98
N GLY A 163 -7.25 -2.93 5.84
CA GLY A 163 -8.21 -2.76 6.93
C GLY A 163 -8.72 -4.09 7.49
N GLN A 164 -9.05 -5.05 6.63
CA GLN A 164 -9.51 -6.38 7.05
C GLN A 164 -8.41 -7.18 7.75
N LEU A 165 -7.16 -7.06 7.32
CA LEU A 165 -6.02 -7.73 7.94
C LEU A 165 -5.75 -7.19 9.35
N THR A 166 -5.98 -5.90 9.60
CA THR A 166 -5.63 -5.25 10.87
C THR A 166 -6.80 -4.96 11.79
N GLY A 167 -8.04 -5.22 11.36
CA GLY A 167 -9.24 -4.85 12.11
C GLY A 167 -9.51 -3.34 12.10
N THR A 168 -9.07 -2.64 11.05
CA THR A 168 -9.25 -1.19 10.86
C THR A 168 -10.14 -0.89 9.65
N GLU A 169 -11.16 -1.72 9.41
CA GLU A 169 -12.04 -1.61 8.23
C GLU A 169 -12.73 -0.25 8.10
N GLU A 170 -13.16 0.37 9.20
CA GLU A 170 -13.81 1.69 9.15
C GLU A 170 -12.88 2.77 8.60
N ARG A 171 -11.62 2.79 9.09
CA ARG A 171 -10.60 3.71 8.60
C ARG A 171 -10.23 3.44 7.15
N ALA A 172 -10.09 2.16 6.79
CA ALA A 172 -9.82 1.74 5.43
C ALA A 172 -10.95 2.17 4.47
N GLU A 173 -12.21 1.99 4.86
CA GLU A 173 -13.35 2.41 4.03
C GLU A 173 -13.39 3.93 3.85
N LYS A 174 -13.09 4.70 4.90
CA LYS A 174 -12.96 6.16 4.80
C LYS A 174 -11.90 6.58 3.79
N ILE A 175 -10.71 5.96 3.84
CA ILE A 175 -9.61 6.28 2.91
C ILE A 175 -9.93 5.84 1.48
N ALA A 176 -10.51 4.65 1.30
CA ALA A 176 -10.95 4.16 0.00
C ALA A 176 -11.95 5.11 -0.65
N LYS A 177 -12.94 5.56 0.14
CA LYS A 177 -13.95 6.52 -0.30
C LYS A 177 -13.36 7.88 -0.62
N GLU A 178 -12.50 8.43 0.24
CA GLU A 178 -11.81 9.71 -0.02
C GLU A 178 -11.00 9.68 -1.32
N TYR A 179 -10.35 8.55 -1.60
CA TYR A 179 -9.59 8.35 -2.84
C TYR A 179 -10.51 8.29 -4.08
N GLU A 180 -11.60 7.51 -4.02
CA GLU A 180 -12.61 7.41 -5.08
C GLU A 180 -13.27 8.77 -5.36
N GLU A 181 -13.71 9.48 -4.32
CA GLU A 181 -14.37 10.77 -4.41
C GLU A 181 -13.43 11.86 -4.94
N GLY A 182 -12.17 11.90 -4.48
CA GLY A 182 -11.20 12.88 -4.95
C GLY A 182 -10.90 12.75 -6.45
N ILE A 183 -10.80 11.52 -6.96
CA ILE A 183 -10.59 11.31 -8.40
C ILE A 183 -11.85 11.67 -9.19
N ALA A 184 -13.04 11.32 -8.68
CA ALA A 184 -14.31 11.68 -9.31
C ALA A 184 -14.50 13.20 -9.38
N ASP A 185 -14.13 13.93 -8.33
CA ASP A 185 -14.22 15.39 -8.27
C ASP A 185 -13.28 16.05 -9.30
N ILE A 186 -12.02 15.61 -9.37
CA ILE A 186 -11.06 16.08 -10.40
C ILE A 186 -11.63 15.88 -11.80
N GLN A 187 -12.14 14.68 -12.08
CA GLN A 187 -12.70 14.35 -13.38
C GLN A 187 -13.94 15.18 -13.72
N SER A 188 -14.86 15.33 -12.76
CA SER A 188 -16.05 16.18 -12.90
C SER A 188 -15.69 17.64 -13.16
N CYS A 189 -14.71 18.18 -12.43
CA CYS A 189 -14.21 19.54 -12.64
C CYS A 189 -13.73 19.76 -14.08
N ILE A 190 -12.92 18.83 -14.59
CA ILE A 190 -12.37 18.92 -15.94
C ILE A 190 -13.45 18.77 -17.01
N ASP A 191 -14.34 17.79 -16.84
CA ASP A 191 -15.44 17.52 -17.78
C ASP A 191 -16.41 18.74 -17.84
N ASN A 192 -16.64 19.42 -16.71
CA ASN A 192 -17.44 20.64 -16.63
C ASN A 192 -16.76 21.88 -17.22
N ALA A 193 -15.44 21.96 -17.15
CA ALA A 193 -14.68 23.09 -17.69
C ALA A 193 -14.73 23.17 -19.23
N LYS A 194 -15.06 22.06 -19.91
CA LYS A 194 -15.15 21.96 -21.39
C LYS A 194 -13.89 22.47 -22.11
N VAL A 195 -12.73 22.31 -21.48
CA VAL A 195 -11.44 22.70 -22.05
C VAL A 195 -10.93 21.65 -23.02
N SER A 196 -10.10 22.08 -23.98
CA SER A 196 -9.36 21.14 -24.83
C SER A 196 -8.40 20.30 -23.97
N LYS A 197 -8.26 19.01 -24.30
CA LYS A 197 -7.31 18.13 -23.63
C LYS A 197 -5.89 18.68 -23.77
N PRO A 198 -5.20 19.02 -22.66
CA PRO A 198 -3.82 19.47 -22.75
C PRO A 198 -2.92 18.31 -23.20
N LYS A 199 -1.93 18.61 -24.04
CA LYS A 199 -0.89 17.66 -24.38
C LYS A 199 0.03 17.46 -23.18
N ILE A 200 0.25 16.22 -22.78
CA ILE A 200 1.09 15.85 -21.65
C ILE A 200 2.24 14.97 -22.14
N TYR A 201 3.45 15.36 -21.75
CA TYR A 201 4.65 14.55 -21.81
C TYR A 201 5.14 14.32 -20.39
N VAL A 202 5.50 13.07 -20.06
CA VAL A 202 6.09 12.75 -18.75
C VAL A 202 7.41 12.03 -18.97
N GLU A 203 8.49 12.59 -18.45
CA GLU A 203 9.81 11.98 -18.49
C GLU A 203 10.20 11.45 -17.11
N PHE A 204 10.79 10.26 -17.06
CA PHE A 204 11.43 9.80 -15.84
C PHE A 204 12.74 10.55 -15.61
N GLY A 205 12.74 11.55 -14.73
CA GLY A 205 13.86 12.49 -14.53
C GLY A 205 15.15 11.94 -13.88
N ASN A 206 15.47 10.65 -14.02
CA ASN A 206 16.60 10.01 -13.35
C ASN A 206 17.99 10.37 -13.92
N LYS A 207 18.06 11.03 -15.08
CA LYS A 207 19.31 11.39 -15.75
C LYS A 207 19.67 12.88 -15.67
N GLY A 208 18.77 13.68 -15.09
CA GLY A 208 18.90 15.13 -15.06
C GLY A 208 18.65 15.79 -16.43
N PRO A 209 18.72 17.13 -16.51
CA PRO A 209 18.25 17.90 -17.66
C PRO A 209 19.11 17.77 -18.93
N LYS A 210 20.27 17.11 -18.86
CA LYS A 210 21.20 16.98 -19.99
C LYS A 210 20.94 15.76 -20.87
N GLU A 211 20.17 14.79 -20.39
CA GLU A 211 19.95 13.53 -21.11
C GLU A 211 18.50 13.06 -20.93
N HIS A 212 17.80 12.87 -22.06
CA HIS A 212 16.46 12.33 -22.02
C HIS A 212 16.44 10.89 -21.50
N SER A 213 15.48 10.63 -20.62
CA SER A 213 15.18 9.28 -20.16
C SER A 213 14.05 8.63 -20.96
N PHE A 214 13.41 7.62 -20.38
CA PHE A 214 12.19 7.03 -20.91
C PHE A 214 10.96 7.84 -20.49
N THR A 215 9.91 7.72 -21.30
CA THR A 215 8.56 8.22 -21.07
C THR A 215 7.61 7.07 -20.76
N PHE A 216 6.35 7.39 -20.48
CA PHE A 216 5.29 6.47 -20.11
C PHE A 216 4.15 6.48 -21.14
N GLY A 217 3.71 5.29 -21.51
CA GLY A 217 2.58 4.97 -22.37
C GLY A 217 1.26 5.01 -21.61
N LYS A 218 0.57 3.87 -21.50
CA LYS A 218 -0.73 3.79 -20.80
C LYS A 218 -0.63 3.36 -19.34
N ASN A 219 0.59 3.22 -18.81
CA ASN A 219 0.83 2.83 -17.43
C ASN A 219 1.65 3.90 -16.67
N MET A 220 1.79 3.70 -15.37
CA MET A 220 2.45 4.57 -14.40
C MET A 220 1.96 6.02 -14.55
N TRP A 221 2.88 6.95 -14.82
CA TRP A 221 2.55 8.36 -15.03
C TRP A 221 1.66 8.61 -16.25
N GLY A 222 1.69 7.73 -17.24
CA GLY A 222 0.80 7.79 -18.39
C GLY A 222 -0.66 7.52 -18.03
N ALA A 223 -0.92 6.57 -17.12
CA ALA A 223 -2.26 6.32 -16.59
C ALA A 223 -2.79 7.52 -15.78
N ILE A 224 -1.90 8.24 -15.08
CA ILE A 224 -2.25 9.49 -14.38
C ILE A 224 -2.66 10.56 -15.40
N ALA A 225 -1.92 10.71 -16.50
CA ALA A 225 -2.25 11.66 -17.57
C ALA A 225 -3.66 11.40 -18.15
N GLU A 226 -4.02 10.14 -18.39
CA GLU A 226 -5.36 9.76 -18.84
C GLU A 226 -6.44 10.01 -17.77
N THR A 227 -6.13 9.72 -16.49
CA THR A 227 -7.03 9.93 -15.35
C THR A 227 -7.47 11.38 -15.23
N VAL A 228 -6.57 12.33 -15.52
CA VAL A 228 -6.82 13.78 -15.53
C VAL A 228 -7.22 14.32 -16.91
N ARG A 229 -7.75 13.47 -17.80
CA ARG A 229 -8.25 13.82 -19.14
C ARG A 229 -7.21 14.49 -20.06
N GLY A 230 -5.93 14.32 -19.79
CA GLY A 230 -4.85 14.78 -20.66
C GLY A 230 -4.70 13.94 -21.93
N ASP A 231 -4.05 14.51 -22.93
CA ASP A 231 -3.59 13.83 -24.13
C ASP A 231 -2.12 13.43 -23.95
N ASN A 232 -1.87 12.19 -23.54
CA ASN A 232 -0.50 11.69 -23.41
C ASN A 232 0.12 11.47 -24.80
N ILE A 233 1.02 12.36 -25.19
CA ILE A 233 1.65 12.35 -26.52
C ILE A 233 2.53 11.11 -26.76
N SER A 234 2.90 10.40 -25.70
CA SER A 234 3.74 9.22 -25.75
C SER A 234 2.94 7.93 -26.00
N ALA A 235 1.65 7.92 -25.66
CA ALA A 235 0.79 6.73 -25.69
C ALA A 235 0.68 6.06 -27.08
N PRO A 236 0.73 6.77 -28.22
CA PRO A 236 0.75 6.13 -29.55
C PRO A 236 2.05 5.39 -29.88
N PHE A 237 3.13 5.66 -29.14
CA PHE A 237 4.49 5.20 -29.49
C PHE A 237 5.09 4.26 -28.45
N VAL A 238 4.59 4.31 -27.22
CA VAL A 238 5.07 3.54 -26.07
C VAL A 238 3.88 2.84 -25.45
N GLU A 239 3.93 1.50 -25.34
CA GLU A 239 2.86 0.73 -24.72
C GLU A 239 2.85 0.92 -23.20
N ASN A 240 3.98 0.61 -22.54
CA ASN A 240 4.17 0.73 -21.10
C ASN A 240 5.12 1.88 -20.76
N TRP A 241 6.43 1.67 -20.83
CA TRP A 241 7.42 2.73 -20.67
C TRP A 241 8.59 2.45 -21.62
N GLY A 242 9.22 3.50 -22.12
CA GLY A 242 10.22 3.36 -23.18
C GLY A 242 10.74 4.71 -23.67
N ARG A 243 11.78 4.69 -24.50
CA ARG A 243 12.35 5.92 -25.05
C ARG A 243 11.54 6.38 -26.26
N LEU A 244 11.21 7.67 -26.31
CA LEU A 244 10.79 8.32 -27.55
C LEU A 244 12.03 8.65 -28.38
N THR A 245 12.02 8.28 -29.66
CA THR A 245 13.03 8.77 -30.62
C THR A 245 12.61 10.15 -31.11
N LEU A 246 13.53 11.13 -31.07
CA LEU A 246 13.29 12.54 -31.44
C LEU A 246 12.70 12.76 -32.85
N SER A 247 12.79 11.77 -33.75
CA SER A 247 12.20 11.83 -35.09
C SER A 247 10.69 11.53 -35.14
N ARG A 248 10.02 11.33 -33.98
CA ARG A 248 8.61 10.94 -33.88
C ARG A 248 7.75 11.90 -33.03
N CYS A 249 8.29 13.05 -32.63
CA CYS A 249 7.55 14.14 -31.97
C CYS A 249 7.22 15.25 -32.98
#